data_AF-A0A535EC41-F1
#
_entry.id   AF-A0A535EC41-F1
#
_cell.length_a   1.000
_cell.length_b   1.000
_cell.length_c   1.000
_cell.angle_alpha   90.00
_cell.angle_beta   90.00
_cell.angle_gamma   90.00
#
_symmetry.space_group_name_H-M   'P 1'
#
loop_
_entity.id
_entity.type
_entity.pdbx_description
1 polymer ?
#
loop_
_entity_poly.entity_id
_entity_poly.type
_entity_poly.pdbx_seq_one_letter_code
_entity_poly.pdbx_strand_id
1 'polypeptide(L)'
;MNARRLLVIGSATLATIVAVGALLFIPLSIAVGHPLNAVGEAALLVVCVWWVARVMRADRRRRLAAESALPPERRPARREPRRPITFQLRETLVTFAIWAALIFGFDAIALGMDPYVNAGVAAFAGFMLATLTVTGRHMMFRLTAEEDDLSRRTEENG
;
A
#
# COMPACT_ATOMS: atom_id res chain seq x y z
N MET A 1 17.65 1.47 -20.47
CA MET A 1 17.24 1.67 -19.05
C MET A 1 18.44 2.15 -18.26
N ASN A 2 18.41 3.33 -17.64
CA ASN A 2 19.58 3.93 -16.98
C ASN A 2 19.89 3.25 -15.62
N ALA A 3 21.17 3.00 -15.31
CA ALA A 3 21.66 2.37 -14.07
C ALA A 3 21.08 3.00 -12.78
N ARG A 4 20.91 4.34 -12.79
CA ARG A 4 20.27 5.09 -11.70
C ARG A 4 18.81 4.66 -11.43
N ARG A 5 18.07 4.25 -12.46
CA ARG A 5 16.68 3.79 -12.34
C ARG A 5 16.61 2.40 -11.71
N LEU A 6 17.54 1.52 -12.09
CA LEU A 6 17.71 0.19 -11.47
C LEU A 6 18.05 0.29 -9.98
N LEU A 7 18.96 1.19 -9.59
CA LEU A 7 19.29 1.42 -8.18
C LEU A 7 18.10 1.94 -7.35
N VAL A 8 17.28 2.84 -7.92
CA VAL A 8 16.09 3.35 -7.23
C VAL A 8 15.03 2.25 -7.07
N ILE A 9 14.81 1.44 -8.11
CA ILE A 9 13.87 0.31 -8.02
C ILE A 9 14.38 -0.72 -7.01
N GLY A 10 15.65 -1.13 -7.13
CA GLY A 10 16.26 -2.10 -6.23
C GLY A 10 16.23 -1.66 -4.76
N SER A 11 16.57 -0.40 -4.48
CA SER A 11 16.51 0.14 -3.11
C SER A 11 15.09 0.26 -2.57
N ALA A 12 14.10 0.61 -3.41
CA ALA A 12 12.69 0.66 -3.00
C ALA A 12 12.13 -0.76 -2.72
N THR A 13 12.48 -1.74 -3.56
CA THR A 13 12.11 -3.14 -3.34
C THR A 13 12.73 -3.67 -2.05
N LEU A 14 14.04 -3.46 -1.85
CA LEU A 14 14.73 -3.88 -0.64
C LEU A 14 14.12 -3.21 0.61
N ALA A 15 13.85 -1.90 0.56
CA ALA A 15 13.21 -1.20 1.66
C ALA A 15 11.80 -1.75 1.97
N THR A 16 11.07 -2.20 0.95
CA THR A 16 9.75 -2.82 1.16
C THR A 16 9.87 -4.19 1.83
N ILE A 17 10.83 -5.02 1.40
CA ILE A 17 11.09 -6.33 2.02
C ILE A 17 11.49 -6.14 3.49
N VAL A 18 12.42 -5.21 3.76
CA VAL A 18 12.86 -4.89 5.12
C VAL A 18 11.71 -4.34 5.96
N ALA A 19 10.84 -3.50 5.40
CA ALA A 19 9.65 -3.01 6.10
C ALA A 19 8.71 -4.14 6.51
N VAL A 20 8.40 -5.07 5.60
CA VAL A 20 7.55 -6.23 5.90
C VAL A 20 8.20 -7.11 6.97
N GLY A 21 9.51 -7.34 6.87
CA GLY A 21 10.28 -8.06 7.88
C GLY A 21 10.19 -7.39 9.25
N ALA A 22 10.46 -6.08 9.34
CA ALA A 22 10.35 -5.33 10.58
C ALA A 22 8.94 -5.41 11.19
N LEU A 23 7.90 -5.35 10.36
CA LEU A 23 6.50 -5.46 10.80
C LEU A 23 6.18 -6.83 11.42
N LEU A 24 6.89 -7.89 10.99
CA LEU A 24 6.80 -9.24 11.54
C LEU A 24 7.69 -9.44 12.78
N PHE A 25 8.86 -8.81 12.83
CA PHE A 25 9.78 -8.93 13.96
C PHE A 25 9.34 -8.12 15.19
N ILE A 26 8.66 -6.98 15.03
CA ILE A 26 8.17 -6.17 16.16
C ILE A 26 7.33 -6.98 17.17
N PRO A 27 6.28 -7.72 16.76
CA PRO A 27 5.54 -8.59 17.68
C PRO A 27 6.44 -9.65 18.34
N LEU A 28 7.33 -10.26 17.55
CA LEU A 28 8.21 -11.32 18.04
C LEU A 28 9.19 -10.81 19.10
N SER A 29 9.83 -9.65 18.85
CA SER A 29 10.75 -9.00 19.77
C SER A 29 10.06 -8.59 21.08
N ILE A 30 8.79 -8.17 21.02
CA ILE A 30 7.98 -7.90 22.22
C ILE A 30 7.68 -9.21 22.96
N ALA A 31 7.23 -10.25 22.25
CA ALA A 31 6.87 -11.55 22.83
C ALA A 31 8.03 -12.25 23.54
N VAL A 32 9.24 -12.15 22.99
CA VAL A 32 10.46 -12.78 23.53
C VAL A 32 11.09 -11.92 24.65
N GLY A 33 10.54 -10.72 24.94
CA GLY A 33 11.01 -9.87 26.03
C GLY A 33 12.20 -8.97 25.67
N HIS A 34 12.37 -8.64 24.38
CA HIS A 34 13.39 -7.73 23.87
C HIS A 34 12.78 -6.40 23.36
N PRO A 35 12.23 -5.54 24.23
CA PRO A 35 11.53 -4.32 23.82
C PRO A 35 12.45 -3.32 23.10
N LEU A 36 13.76 -3.30 23.41
CA LEU A 36 14.73 -2.46 22.69
C LEU A 36 14.88 -2.85 21.23
N ASN A 37 14.78 -4.15 20.91
CA ASN A 37 14.82 -4.63 19.52
C ASN A 37 13.58 -4.17 18.76
N ALA A 38 12.41 -4.25 19.41
CA ALA A 38 11.16 -3.76 18.84
C ALA A 38 11.19 -2.25 18.52
N VAL A 39 11.84 -1.44 19.37
CA VAL A 39 12.07 -0.01 19.10
C VAL A 39 12.97 0.19 17.88
N GLY A 40 14.05 -0.58 17.77
CA GLY A 40 14.95 -0.54 16.61
C GLY A 40 14.25 -0.93 15.30
N GLU A 41 13.44 -1.98 15.35
CA GLU A 41 12.64 -2.46 14.21
C GLU A 41 11.56 -1.45 13.82
N ALA A 42 10.90 -0.81 14.79
CA ALA A 42 9.94 0.27 14.52
C ALA A 42 10.62 1.49 13.87
N ALA A 43 11.81 1.88 14.34
CA ALA A 43 12.58 2.95 13.71
C ALA A 43 12.99 2.59 12.27
N LEU A 44 13.44 1.35 12.05
CA LEU A 44 13.78 0.84 10.73
C LEU A 44 12.57 0.86 9.79
N LEU A 45 11.41 0.40 10.28
CA LEU A 45 10.15 0.44 9.53
C LEU A 45 9.80 1.87 9.09
N VAL A 46 9.91 2.85 9.99
CA VAL A 46 9.67 4.27 9.69
C VAL A 46 10.61 4.76 8.59
N VAL A 47 11.90 4.42 8.66
CA VAL A 47 12.90 4.79 7.63
C VAL A 47 12.57 4.17 6.28
N CYS A 48 12.19 2.89 6.25
CA CYS A 48 11.80 2.19 5.02
C CYS A 48 10.55 2.81 4.38
N VAL A 49 9.50 3.05 5.16
CA VAL A 49 8.26 3.69 4.70
C VAL A 49 8.54 5.10 4.18
N TRP A 50 9.35 5.88 4.91
CA TRP A 50 9.75 7.22 4.48
C TRP A 50 10.51 7.19 3.15
N TRP A 51 11.44 6.25 2.98
CA TRP A 51 12.21 6.10 1.74
C TRP A 51 11.31 5.76 0.56
N VAL A 52 10.44 4.76 0.70
CA VAL A 52 9.50 4.36 -0.36
C VAL A 52 8.56 5.52 -0.71
N ALA A 53 8.00 6.21 0.29
CA ALA A 53 7.15 7.38 0.08
C ALA A 53 7.89 8.50 -0.66
N ARG A 54 9.17 8.73 -0.33
CA ARG A 54 10.03 9.71 -1.03
C ARG A 54 10.23 9.32 -2.50
N VAL A 55 10.53 8.05 -2.78
CA VAL A 55 10.72 7.53 -4.14
C VAL A 55 9.43 7.69 -4.96
N MET A 56 8.27 7.32 -4.38
CA MET A 56 6.97 7.47 -5.05
C MET A 56 6.63 8.94 -5.33
N ARG A 57 6.88 9.85 -4.37
CA ARG A 57 6.67 11.30 -4.58
C ARG A 57 7.57 11.84 -5.69
N ALA A 58 8.82 11.38 -5.77
CA ALA A 58 9.75 11.77 -6.82
C ALA A 58 9.31 11.25 -8.20
N ASP A 59 8.85 10.00 -8.29
CA ASP A 59 8.32 9.44 -9.53
C ASP A 59 7.06 10.19 -9.99
N ARG A 60 6.13 10.47 -9.07
CA ARG A 60 4.91 11.23 -9.35
C ARG A 60 5.22 12.63 -9.89
N ARG A 61 6.17 13.34 -9.29
CA ARG A 61 6.60 14.67 -9.78
C ARG A 61 7.21 14.60 -11.18
N ARG A 62 8.00 13.58 -11.47
CA ARG A 62 8.60 13.38 -12.81
C ARG A 62 7.54 13.08 -13.86
N ARG A 63 6.53 12.28 -13.54
CA ARG A 63 5.39 12.01 -14.43
C ARG A 63 4.61 13.28 -14.74
N LEU A 64 4.28 14.08 -13.73
CA LEU A 64 3.58 15.36 -13.91
C LEU A 64 4.38 16.34 -14.78
N ALA A 65 5.70 16.42 -14.57
CA ALA A 65 6.57 17.25 -15.40
C ALA A 65 6.62 16.78 -16.86
N ALA A 66 6.74 15.46 -17.09
CA ALA A 66 6.73 14.88 -18.43
C ALA A 66 5.37 15.10 -19.15
N GLU A 67 4.26 14.99 -18.43
CA GLU A 67 2.92 15.27 -18.95
C GLU A 67 2.74 16.75 -19.32
N SER A 68 3.28 17.67 -18.53
CA SER A 68 3.21 19.12 -18.81
C SER A 68 4.01 19.54 -20.05
N ALA A 69 5.07 18.78 -20.38
CA ALA A 69 5.95 19.02 -21.52
C ALA A 69 5.38 18.51 -22.85
N LEU A 70 4.28 17.75 -22.84
CA LEU A 70 3.64 17.27 -24.06
C LEU A 70 2.87 18.42 -24.77
N PRO A 71 2.90 18.47 -26.12
CA PRO A 71 2.07 19.37 -26.92
C PRO A 71 0.59 19.23 -26.53
N PRO A 72 -0.19 20.32 -26.51
CA PRO A 72 -1.57 20.32 -26.01
C PRO A 72 -2.47 19.27 -26.68
N GLU A 73 -2.22 18.94 -27.95
CA GLU A 73 -2.93 17.92 -28.75
C GLU A 73 -2.57 16.46 -28.37
N ARG A 74 -1.38 16.23 -27.80
CA ARG A 74 -0.91 14.90 -27.34
C ARG A 74 -0.98 14.73 -25.83
N ARG A 75 -1.45 15.75 -25.10
CA ARG A 75 -1.73 15.59 -23.67
C ARG A 75 -2.86 14.58 -23.56
N PRO A 76 -2.72 13.52 -22.73
CA PRO A 76 -3.83 12.63 -22.48
C PRO A 76 -5.03 13.47 -22.05
N ALA A 77 -6.19 13.25 -22.68
CA ALA A 77 -7.43 13.95 -22.34
C ALA A 77 -7.53 13.96 -20.82
N ARG A 78 -7.63 15.16 -20.23
CA ARG A 78 -7.65 15.37 -18.78
C ARG A 78 -8.67 14.38 -18.24
N ARG A 79 -8.21 13.26 -17.66
CA ARG A 79 -9.09 12.27 -17.05
C ARG A 79 -9.70 13.00 -15.88
N GLU A 80 -10.83 13.66 -16.09
CA GLU A 80 -11.68 14.12 -15.02
C GLU A 80 -11.93 12.88 -14.17
N PRO A 81 -11.41 12.84 -12.94
CA PRO A 81 -11.73 11.75 -12.06
C PRO A 81 -13.24 11.86 -11.85
N ARG A 82 -14.05 10.97 -12.44
CA ARG A 82 -15.52 10.95 -12.25
C ARG A 82 -15.90 10.93 -10.76
N ARG A 83 -14.96 10.55 -9.89
CA ARG A 83 -14.86 10.99 -8.50
C ARG A 83 -13.40 11.29 -8.18
N PRO A 84 -13.11 12.31 -7.36
CA PRO A 84 -11.76 12.48 -6.85
C PRO A 84 -11.39 11.19 -6.12
N ILE A 85 -10.40 10.46 -6.64
CA ILE A 85 -9.67 9.45 -5.88
C ILE A 85 -8.90 10.25 -4.83
N THR A 86 -9.63 10.73 -3.81
CA THR A 86 -9.02 11.34 -2.64
C THR A 86 -8.20 10.24 -2.01
N PHE A 87 -6.90 10.31 -2.27
CA PHE A 87 -5.82 9.60 -1.61
C PHE A 87 -6.29 8.43 -0.75
N GLN A 88 -6.17 7.23 -1.31
CA GLN A 88 -6.53 5.94 -0.69
C GLN A 88 -5.96 5.77 0.72
N LEU A 89 -4.99 6.57 1.14
CA LEU A 89 -4.45 6.54 2.50
C LEU A 89 -5.53 6.54 3.58
N ARG A 90 -6.59 7.38 3.49
CA ARG A 90 -7.66 7.36 4.51
C ARG A 90 -8.45 6.06 4.47
N GLU A 91 -8.81 5.61 3.28
CA GLU A 91 -9.58 4.36 3.09
C GLU A 91 -8.75 3.15 3.52
N THR A 92 -7.49 3.06 3.11
CA THR A 92 -6.52 2.03 3.52
C THR A 92 -6.28 2.05 5.03
N LEU A 93 -6.16 3.23 5.65
CA LEU A 93 -5.96 3.33 7.10
C LEU A 93 -7.21 2.87 7.87
N VAL A 94 -8.41 3.19 7.35
CA VAL A 94 -9.69 2.71 7.90
C VAL A 94 -9.82 1.19 7.74
N THR A 95 -9.55 0.66 6.55
CA THR A 95 -9.58 -0.80 6.29
C THR A 95 -8.56 -1.53 7.16
N PHE A 96 -7.36 -0.97 7.32
CA PHE A 96 -6.34 -1.45 8.26
C PHE A 96 -6.85 -1.47 9.70
N ALA A 97 -7.40 -0.36 10.18
CA ALA A 97 -7.91 -0.26 11.55
C ALA A 97 -9.04 -1.28 11.82
N ILE A 98 -9.94 -1.46 10.84
CA ILE A 98 -11.03 -2.45 10.94
C ILE A 98 -10.46 -3.86 11.06
N TRP A 99 -9.55 -4.26 10.15
CA TRP A 99 -8.97 -5.60 10.20
C TRP A 99 -8.13 -5.82 11.46
N ALA A 100 -7.33 -4.85 11.86
CA ALA A 100 -6.54 -4.93 13.09
C ALA A 100 -7.44 -5.08 14.32
N ALA A 101 -8.54 -4.32 14.42
CA ALA A 101 -9.47 -4.44 15.54
C ALA A 101 -10.19 -5.80 15.56
N LEU A 102 -10.62 -6.29 14.38
CA LEU A 102 -11.26 -7.60 14.26
C LEU A 102 -10.33 -8.74 14.66
N ILE A 103 -9.09 -8.72 14.18
CA ILE A 103 -8.10 -9.75 14.50
C ILE A 103 -7.74 -9.67 15.98
N PHE A 104 -7.46 -8.47 16.52
CA PHE A 104 -7.14 -8.30 17.93
C PHE A 104 -8.26 -8.83 18.84
N GLY A 105 -9.51 -8.49 18.53
CA GLY A 105 -10.67 -8.97 19.28
C GLY A 105 -10.84 -10.49 19.17
N PHE A 106 -10.71 -11.03 17.96
CA PHE A 106 -10.79 -12.47 17.73
C PHE A 106 -9.70 -13.22 18.51
N ASP A 107 -8.45 -12.79 18.39
CA ASP A 107 -7.31 -13.40 19.04
C ASP A 107 -7.38 -13.31 20.57
N ALA A 108 -7.89 -12.20 21.11
CA ALA A 108 -8.10 -12.04 22.55
C ALA A 108 -9.19 -12.98 23.07
N ILE A 109 -10.29 -13.14 22.33
CA ILE A 109 -11.46 -13.92 22.78
C ILE A 109 -11.27 -15.43 22.51
N ALA A 110 -10.77 -15.79 21.33
CA ALA A 110 -10.69 -17.17 20.86
C ALA A 110 -9.40 -17.87 21.28
N LEU A 111 -8.27 -17.15 21.30
CA LEU A 111 -6.95 -17.72 21.57
C LEU A 111 -6.39 -17.33 22.94
N GLY A 112 -7.03 -16.40 23.65
CA GLY A 112 -6.57 -15.92 24.96
C GLY A 112 -5.15 -15.36 24.91
N MET A 113 -4.74 -14.80 23.77
CA MET A 113 -3.36 -14.32 23.59
C MET A 113 -3.05 -13.14 24.50
N ASP A 114 -1.79 -13.09 24.93
CA ASP A 114 -1.26 -11.94 25.65
C ASP A 114 -1.51 -10.64 24.84
N PRO A 115 -2.01 -9.56 25.47
CA PRO A 115 -2.39 -8.33 24.77
C PRO A 115 -1.26 -7.70 23.97
N TYR A 116 0.01 -7.82 24.42
CA TYR A 116 1.15 -7.21 23.75
C TYR A 116 1.54 -8.00 22.50
N VAL A 117 1.52 -9.32 22.57
CA VAL A 117 1.77 -10.20 21.43
C VAL A 117 0.64 -10.06 20.40
N ASN A 118 -0.60 -10.07 20.87
CA ASN A 118 -1.79 -9.90 20.05
C ASN A 118 -1.78 -8.57 19.28
N ALA A 119 -1.39 -7.47 19.93
CA ALA A 119 -1.31 -6.16 19.27
C ALA A 119 -0.40 -6.17 18.03
N GLY A 120 0.76 -6.82 18.11
CA GLY A 120 1.66 -6.91 16.96
C GLY A 120 1.18 -7.87 15.88
N VAL A 121 0.61 -9.02 16.25
CA VAL A 121 0.01 -9.99 15.30
C VAL A 121 -1.15 -9.35 14.54
N ALA A 122 -2.06 -8.69 15.26
CA ALA A 122 -3.21 -8.00 14.69
C ALA A 122 -2.80 -6.84 13.77
N ALA A 123 -1.75 -6.08 14.13
CA ALA A 123 -1.21 -5.05 13.26
C ALA A 123 -0.64 -5.66 11.95
N PHE A 124 0.10 -6.76 12.03
CA PHE A 124 0.65 -7.41 10.84
C PHE A 124 -0.45 -7.99 9.94
N ALA A 125 -1.33 -8.82 10.49
CA ALA A 125 -2.40 -9.45 9.74
C ALA A 125 -3.39 -8.41 9.19
N GLY A 126 -3.69 -7.36 9.97
CA GLY A 126 -4.51 -6.24 9.52
C GLY A 126 -3.89 -5.47 8.36
N PHE A 127 -2.57 -5.26 8.36
CA PHE A 127 -1.85 -4.64 7.26
C PHE A 127 -1.93 -5.49 5.97
N MET A 128 -1.69 -6.80 6.08
CA MET A 128 -1.78 -7.71 4.94
C MET A 128 -3.20 -7.74 4.34
N LEU A 129 -4.22 -7.87 5.19
CA LEU A 129 -5.62 -7.89 4.76
C LEU A 129 -6.07 -6.55 4.17
N ALA A 130 -5.66 -5.42 4.74
CA ALA A 130 -5.95 -4.11 4.17
C ALA A 130 -5.30 -3.93 2.80
N THR A 131 -4.04 -4.37 2.64
CA THR A 131 -3.34 -4.31 1.36
C THR A 131 -4.04 -5.17 0.30
N LEU A 132 -4.44 -6.39 0.65
CA LEU A 132 -5.20 -7.29 -0.23
C LEU A 132 -6.58 -6.69 -0.60
N THR A 133 -7.29 -6.15 0.38
CA THR A 133 -8.63 -5.55 0.18
C THR A 133 -8.55 -4.36 -0.79
N VAL A 134 -7.59 -3.46 -0.57
CA VAL A 134 -7.42 -2.25 -1.38
C VAL A 134 -6.94 -2.59 -2.79
N THR A 135 -6.02 -3.56 -2.91
CA THR A 135 -5.52 -4.02 -4.21
C THR A 135 -6.60 -4.76 -4.99
N GLY A 136 -7.38 -5.62 -4.34
CA GLY A 136 -8.51 -6.35 -4.95
C GLY A 136 -9.59 -5.41 -5.47
N ARG A 137 -9.96 -4.38 -4.70
CA ARG A 137 -10.91 -3.34 -5.13
C ARG A 137 -10.45 -2.60 -6.39
N HIS A 138 -9.16 -2.26 -6.48
CA HIS A 138 -8.58 -1.63 -7.67
C HIS A 138 -8.63 -2.53 -8.90
N MET A 139 -8.37 -3.82 -8.73
CA MET A 139 -8.45 -4.79 -9.83
C MET A 139 -9.89 -4.93 -10.33
N MET A 140 -10.86 -4.99 -9.42
CA MET A 140 -12.27 -5.08 -9.78
C MET A 140 -12.75 -3.84 -10.54
N PHE A 141 -12.36 -2.63 -10.13
CA PHE A 141 -12.68 -1.41 -10.90
C PHE A 141 -12.07 -1.39 -12.30
N ARG A 142 -10.92 -2.04 -12.52
CA ARG A 142 -10.33 -2.15 -13.86
C ARG A 142 -11.11 -3.11 -14.74
N LEU A 143 -11.53 -4.26 -14.19
CA LEU A 143 -12.33 -5.24 -14.92
C LEU A 143 -13.68 -4.64 -15.36
N THR A 144 -14.40 -3.97 -14.45
CA THR A 144 -15.69 -3.34 -14.80
C THR A 144 -15.54 -2.20 -15.81
N ALA A 145 -14.43 -1.46 -15.77
CA ALA A 145 -14.15 -0.40 -16.73
C ALA A 145 -13.76 -0.94 -18.12
N GLU A 146 -13.11 -2.12 -18.18
CA GLU A 146 -12.79 -2.81 -19.43
C GLU A 146 -14.06 -3.44 -20.05
N GLU A 147 -14.98 -3.95 -19.23
CA GLU A 147 -16.28 -4.48 -19.65
C GLU A 147 -17.20 -3.39 -20.26
N ASP A 148 -17.34 -2.23 -19.61
CA ASP A 148 -18.15 -1.11 -20.12
C ASP A 148 -17.67 -0.59 -21.49
N ASP A 149 -16.36 -0.58 -21.72
CA ASP A 149 -15.75 -0.12 -22.98
C ASP A 149 -15.95 -1.16 -24.11
N LEU A 150 -15.97 -2.45 -23.75
CA LEU A 150 -16.26 -3.56 -24.68
C LEU A 150 -17.73 -3.55 -25.11
N SER A 151 -18.65 -3.35 -24.17
CA SER A 151 -20.10 -3.25 -24.46
C SER A 151 -20.42 -2.10 -25.41
N ARG A 152 -19.85 -0.90 -25.19
CA ARG A 152 -20.04 0.25 -26.09
C ARG A 152 -19.55 0.00 -27.52
N ARG A 153 -18.38 -0.63 -27.68
CA ARG A 153 -17.84 -0.96 -29.03
C ARG A 153 -18.68 -1.99 -29.77
N THR A 154 -19.44 -2.81 -29.04
CA THR A 154 -20.32 -3.82 -29.63
C THR A 154 -21.63 -3.18 -30.10
N GLU A 155 -22.14 -2.18 -29.37
CA GLU A 155 -23.31 -1.37 -29.79
C GLU A 155 -23.01 -0.42 -30.96
N GLU A 156 -21.77 0.08 -31.11
CA GLU A 156 -21.39 0.93 -32.24
C GLU A 156 -21.14 0.15 -33.56
N ASN A 157 -20.97 -1.17 -33.48
CA ASN A 157 -20.70 -2.03 -34.65
C ASN A 157 -21.89 -2.96 -35.03
N GLY A 158 -23.02 -2.86 -34.34
CA GLY A 158 -24.27 -3.58 -34.65
C GLY A 158 -25.32 -2.64 -35.21
#